data_AF-A0A167IHX8-F1
#
_entry.id   AF-A0A167IHX8-F1
#
_cell.length_a   1.000
_cell.length_b   1.000
_cell.length_c   1.000
_cell.angle_alpha   90.00
_cell.angle_beta   90.00
_cell.angle_gamma   90.00
#
_symmetry.space_group_name_H-M   'P 1'
#
loop_
_entity.id
_entity.type
_entity.pdbx_description
1 polymer ?
#
loop_
_entity_poly.entity_id
_entity_poly.type
_entity_poly.pdbx_seq_one_letter_code
_entity_poly.pdbx_strand_id
1 'polypeptide(L)'
;MCIALFCFDHPVYSVVLCDNRDEFLHRPTTHARFHNFEAKVPGDDEIVSQEQSGQVLSGRDLVAGGTWLGINRKGRIAVLTNITEEYKLWPTSRGDLPHNFLLPPASKFETLDDYIEHLTTPPSGVYAGFNLLLASPSKGGIQRFQVARITNSGGGGRITARPLRDDERAFGGMSNGVDGTPGGEWPKVIEGRERLQKILDMDLDEEGMVQAMFNALG
;
A
#
# COMPACT_ATOMS: atom_id res chain seq x y z
N MET A 1 12.14 6.44 7.46
CA MET A 1 11.90 6.44 6.00
C MET A 1 11.11 5.21 5.63
N CYS A 2 9.91 5.40 5.09
CA CYS A 2 9.05 4.31 4.64
C CYS A 2 9.57 3.72 3.34
N ILE A 3 9.46 2.40 3.22
CA ILE A 3 9.79 1.65 2.01
C ILE A 3 8.84 0.46 1.88
N ALA A 4 8.38 0.20 0.66
CA ALA A 4 7.73 -1.05 0.31
C ALA A 4 8.51 -1.75 -0.80
N LEU A 5 8.61 -3.07 -0.71
CA LEU A 5 9.20 -3.96 -1.71
C LEU A 5 8.14 -4.97 -2.15
N PHE A 6 8.02 -5.20 -3.45
CA PHE A 6 6.95 -6.05 -3.99
C PHE A 6 7.34 -6.81 -5.25
N CYS A 7 6.72 -7.97 -5.44
CA CYS A 7 6.79 -8.80 -6.63
C CYS A 7 5.38 -9.31 -6.97
N PHE A 8 4.93 -9.09 -8.20
CA PHE A 8 3.63 -9.56 -8.72
C PHE A 8 3.75 -10.66 -9.78
N ASP A 9 4.97 -10.96 -10.22
CA ASP A 9 5.24 -11.94 -11.29
C ASP A 9 6.07 -13.14 -10.77
N HIS A 10 5.96 -13.45 -9.47
CA HIS A 10 6.59 -14.61 -8.87
C HIS A 10 5.94 -15.93 -9.36
N PRO A 11 6.70 -17.01 -9.62
CA PRO A 11 6.15 -18.24 -10.21
C PRO A 11 5.17 -19.00 -9.30
N VAL A 12 5.33 -18.88 -7.97
CA VAL A 12 4.49 -19.58 -6.96
C VAL A 12 3.46 -18.64 -6.33
N TYR A 13 3.90 -17.57 -5.67
CA TYR A 13 3.02 -16.57 -5.04
C TYR A 13 2.44 -15.58 -6.05
N SER A 14 1.14 -15.27 -5.94
CA SER A 14 0.50 -14.24 -6.78
C SER A 14 0.96 -12.81 -6.45
N VAL A 15 1.44 -12.61 -5.23
CA VAL A 15 2.09 -11.37 -4.78
C VAL A 15 2.99 -11.69 -3.59
N VAL A 16 4.17 -11.08 -3.58
CA VAL A 16 5.04 -10.96 -2.41
C VAL A 16 5.16 -9.48 -2.11
N LEU A 17 4.91 -9.07 -0.87
CA LEU A 17 4.89 -7.67 -0.47
C LEU A 17 5.36 -7.53 0.98
N CYS A 18 6.30 -6.62 1.21
CA CYS A 18 6.65 -6.16 2.55
C CYS A 18 6.77 -4.63 2.57
N ASP A 19 6.41 -4.03 3.70
CA ASP A 19 6.44 -2.58 3.89
C ASP A 19 6.93 -2.25 5.29
N ASN A 20 7.75 -1.21 5.39
CA ASN A 20 8.13 -0.62 6.66
C ASN A 20 7.57 0.81 6.73
N ARG A 21 6.76 1.08 7.75
CA ARG A 21 6.32 2.43 8.11
C ARG A 21 7.25 3.00 9.18
N ASP A 22 8.23 3.78 8.74
CA ASP A 22 9.19 4.47 9.60
C ASP A 22 8.95 5.99 9.56
N GLU A 23 7.78 6.40 10.07
CA GLU A 23 7.31 7.79 10.14
C GLU A 23 6.61 8.08 11.48
N PHE A 24 7.05 9.14 12.16
CA PHE A 24 6.45 9.75 13.36
C PHE A 24 5.94 8.75 14.42
N LEU A 25 6.85 8.30 15.29
CA LEU A 25 6.54 7.42 16.45
C LEU A 25 5.39 7.93 17.34
N HIS A 26 5.08 9.23 17.29
CA HIS A 26 3.98 9.84 18.04
C HIS A 26 2.58 9.62 17.43
N ARG A 27 2.45 8.94 16.28
CA ARG A 27 1.16 8.56 15.71
C ARG A 27 0.84 7.10 16.08
N PRO A 28 0.04 6.86 17.14
CA PRO A 28 -0.26 5.51 17.58
C PRO A 28 -1.03 4.73 16.51
N THR A 29 -0.76 3.41 16.45
CA THR A 29 -1.37 2.51 15.48
C THR A 29 -1.85 1.22 16.11
N THR A 30 -2.83 0.56 15.49
CA THR A 30 -3.20 -0.82 15.86
C THR A 30 -2.29 -1.83 15.16
N HIS A 31 -2.14 -3.02 15.75
CA HIS A 31 -1.64 -4.19 15.04
C HIS A 31 -2.54 -4.52 13.83
N ALA A 32 -1.97 -5.18 12.83
CA ALA A 32 -2.72 -5.63 11.68
C ALA A 32 -3.73 -6.71 12.09
N ARG A 33 -5.00 -6.45 11.82
CA ARG A 33 -6.12 -7.37 12.08
C ARG A 33 -7.25 -7.11 11.10
N PHE A 34 -8.22 -8.03 11.02
CA PHE A 34 -9.43 -7.79 10.24
C PHE A 34 -10.34 -6.74 10.91
N HIS A 35 -10.80 -5.75 10.14
CA HIS A 35 -11.69 -4.67 10.59
C HIS A 35 -12.45 -4.04 9.42
N ASN A 36 -13.40 -3.13 9.71
CA ASN A 36 -14.09 -2.30 8.69
C ASN A 36 -13.85 -0.80 8.87
N PHE A 37 -12.71 -0.42 9.46
CA PHE A 37 -12.36 0.98 9.75
C PHE A 37 -13.33 1.67 10.73
N GLU A 38 -14.06 0.91 11.55
CA GLU A 38 -14.98 1.47 12.56
C GLU A 38 -14.25 2.32 13.62
N ALA A 39 -14.94 3.31 14.19
CA ALA A 39 -14.36 4.33 15.07
C ALA A 39 -13.97 3.85 16.50
N LYS A 40 -14.28 2.60 16.88
CA LYS A 40 -13.95 2.06 18.22
C LYS A 40 -12.94 0.92 18.11
N VAL A 41 -11.90 0.97 18.95
CA VAL A 41 -11.65 -0.08 19.98
C VAL A 41 -10.95 0.57 21.19
N PRO A 42 -11.66 0.86 22.30
CA PRO A 42 -11.04 0.97 23.61
C PRO A 42 -11.03 -0.41 24.29
N GLY A 43 -9.84 -0.92 24.64
CA GLY A 43 -9.65 -2.19 25.35
C GLY A 43 -9.75 -3.41 24.43
N ASP A 44 -8.61 -4.02 24.12
CA ASP A 44 -8.43 -5.26 23.34
C ASP A 44 -9.00 -6.52 24.05
N ASP A 45 -10.10 -6.41 24.80
CA ASP A 45 -10.67 -7.48 25.62
C ASP A 45 -11.98 -8.09 25.04
N GLU A 46 -12.48 -7.59 23.90
CA GLU A 46 -13.61 -8.22 23.16
C GLU A 46 -13.17 -8.82 21.80
N ILE A 47 -11.91 -9.28 21.72
CA ILE A 47 -11.30 -9.94 20.55
C ILE A 47 -11.84 -11.38 20.42
N VAL A 48 -12.99 -11.58 19.78
CA VAL A 48 -13.25 -12.85 19.04
C VAL A 48 -14.24 -12.64 17.88
N SER A 49 -15.26 -11.81 18.05
CA SER A 49 -16.40 -11.79 17.12
C SER A 49 -16.23 -10.88 15.88
N GLN A 50 -15.43 -9.81 15.97
CA GLN A 50 -15.25 -8.89 14.85
C GLN A 50 -14.19 -9.31 13.82
N GLU A 51 -13.17 -10.08 14.20
CA GLU A 51 -12.13 -10.53 13.24
C GLU A 51 -12.71 -11.41 12.12
N GLN A 52 -13.76 -12.18 12.42
CA GLN A 52 -14.42 -13.03 11.42
C GLN A 52 -15.27 -12.24 10.41
N SER A 53 -15.75 -11.04 10.76
CA SER A 53 -16.64 -10.23 9.90
C SER A 53 -15.96 -9.03 9.23
N GLY A 54 -14.80 -8.59 9.74
CA GLY A 54 -14.00 -7.51 9.14
C GLY A 54 -13.58 -7.85 7.71
N GLN A 55 -13.66 -6.89 6.79
CA GLN A 55 -13.38 -7.06 5.37
C GLN A 55 -11.93 -6.73 4.99
N VAL A 56 -11.22 -5.98 5.83
CA VAL A 56 -9.87 -5.47 5.53
C VAL A 56 -8.89 -5.92 6.62
N LEU A 57 -7.78 -6.53 6.22
CA LEU A 57 -6.62 -6.80 7.04
C LEU A 57 -5.62 -5.66 6.87
N SER A 58 -5.45 -4.84 7.91
CA SER A 58 -4.45 -3.77 7.94
C SER A 58 -4.16 -3.28 9.36
N GLY A 59 -3.03 -2.62 9.55
CA GLY A 59 -2.83 -1.73 10.71
C GLY A 59 -3.57 -0.41 10.48
N ARG A 60 -3.97 0.27 11.56
CA ARG A 60 -4.72 1.54 11.47
C ARG A 60 -3.99 2.67 12.16
N ASP A 61 -4.04 3.85 11.55
CA ASP A 61 -3.66 5.11 12.19
C ASP A 61 -4.78 5.52 13.16
N LEU A 62 -4.48 5.60 14.45
CA LEU A 62 -5.47 5.96 15.48
C LEU A 62 -5.74 7.47 15.57
N VAL A 63 -4.98 8.30 14.86
CA VAL A 63 -5.17 9.76 14.78
C VAL A 63 -6.07 10.12 13.61
N ALA A 64 -5.73 9.65 12.41
CA ALA A 64 -6.48 9.97 11.18
C ALA A 64 -7.48 8.89 10.76
N GLY A 65 -7.45 7.70 11.37
CA GLY A 65 -8.40 6.61 11.13
C GLY A 65 -8.10 5.72 9.91
N GLY A 66 -7.21 6.16 9.00
CA GLY A 66 -6.85 5.45 7.77
C GLY A 66 -5.78 4.35 7.96
N THR A 67 -5.19 3.91 6.85
CA THR A 67 -4.10 2.93 6.82
C THR A 67 -3.00 3.33 5.82
N TRP A 68 -1.89 2.60 5.82
CA TRP A 68 -0.80 2.73 4.85
C TRP A 68 -0.57 1.44 4.05
N LEU A 69 -0.91 0.29 4.60
CA LEU A 69 -0.83 -1.02 3.94
C LEU A 69 -2.03 -1.85 4.36
N GLY A 70 -2.73 -2.42 3.38
CA GLY A 70 -3.79 -3.38 3.66
C GLY A 70 -4.16 -4.25 2.48
N ILE A 71 -4.86 -5.34 2.80
CA ILE A 71 -5.51 -6.24 1.86
C ILE A 71 -6.96 -6.50 2.29
N ASN A 72 -7.90 -6.53 1.36
CA ASN A 72 -9.28 -6.91 1.66
C ASN A 72 -9.59 -8.36 1.26
N ARG A 73 -10.73 -8.89 1.71
CA ARG A 73 -11.17 -10.27 1.40
C ARG A 73 -11.41 -10.54 -0.09
N LYS A 74 -11.55 -9.50 -0.92
CA LYS A 74 -11.62 -9.60 -2.38
C LYS A 74 -10.23 -9.59 -3.04
N GLY A 75 -9.16 -9.58 -2.25
CA GLY A 75 -7.79 -9.52 -2.71
C GLY A 75 -7.33 -8.13 -3.15
N ARG A 76 -8.08 -7.04 -2.91
CA ARG A 76 -7.59 -5.69 -3.21
C ARG A 76 -6.46 -5.33 -2.25
N ILE A 77 -5.35 -4.83 -2.77
CA ILE A 77 -4.18 -4.41 -2.00
C ILE A 77 -3.95 -2.93 -2.22
N ALA A 78 -3.64 -2.21 -1.15
CA ALA A 78 -3.22 -0.82 -1.22
C ALA A 78 -1.97 -0.58 -0.36
N VAL A 79 -0.98 0.10 -0.93
CA VAL A 79 0.23 0.55 -0.23
C VAL A 79 0.43 2.03 -0.47
N LEU A 80 0.67 2.79 0.60
CA LEU A 80 0.82 4.24 0.60
C LEU A 80 2.17 4.61 1.22
N THR A 81 2.94 5.44 0.52
CA THR A 81 4.08 6.17 1.07
C THR A 81 3.88 7.66 0.92
N ASN A 82 4.31 8.42 1.93
CA ASN A 82 4.20 9.87 1.92
C ASN A 82 5.40 10.47 1.18
N ILE A 83 5.21 11.42 0.27
CA ILE A 83 6.34 12.12 -0.34
C ILE A 83 7.01 13.00 0.73
N THR A 84 8.36 12.98 0.79
CA THR A 84 9.12 13.88 1.65
C THR A 84 9.06 15.30 1.11
N GLU A 85 8.34 16.16 1.82
CA GLU A 85 8.16 17.58 1.47
C GLU A 85 8.00 18.42 2.75
N GLU A 86 8.02 19.74 2.60
CA GLU A 86 7.77 20.66 3.71
C GLU A 86 6.37 20.44 4.31
N TYR A 87 6.29 20.38 5.64
CA TYR A 87 5.03 20.16 6.34
C TYR A 87 4.04 21.30 6.06
N LYS A 88 2.83 20.93 5.60
CA LYS A 88 1.69 21.82 5.40
C LYS A 88 0.43 21.16 5.92
N LEU A 89 -0.54 21.98 6.34
CA LEU A 89 -1.88 21.51 6.69
C LEU A 89 -2.69 21.27 5.42
N TRP A 90 -3.29 20.10 5.32
CA TRP A 90 -4.15 19.70 4.21
C TRP A 90 -5.54 19.31 4.75
N PRO A 91 -6.62 19.60 4.01
CA PRO A 91 -7.98 19.28 4.45
C PRO A 91 -8.31 17.78 4.36
N THR A 92 -7.43 16.97 3.74
CA THR A 92 -7.63 15.54 3.52
C THR A 92 -6.51 14.72 4.18
N SER A 93 -6.81 13.46 4.52
CA SER A 93 -5.81 12.49 4.94
C SER A 93 -5.41 11.61 3.77
N ARG A 94 -4.10 11.42 3.55
CA ARG A 94 -3.59 10.46 2.55
C ARG A 94 -4.02 9.02 2.87
N GLY A 95 -4.21 8.70 4.15
CA GLY A 95 -4.68 7.38 4.60
C GLY A 95 -6.11 7.05 4.16
N ASP A 96 -6.88 8.06 3.69
CA ASP A 96 -8.20 7.85 3.11
C ASP A 96 -8.13 7.19 1.73
N LEU A 97 -7.00 7.34 1.00
CA LEU A 97 -6.79 6.73 -0.31
C LEU A 97 -6.80 5.19 -0.24
N PRO A 98 -5.94 4.53 0.56
CA PRO A 98 -6.01 3.08 0.72
C PRO A 98 -7.32 2.64 1.40
N HIS A 99 -7.83 3.38 2.39
CA HIS A 99 -9.09 3.06 3.05
C HIS A 99 -10.25 2.96 2.05
N ASN A 100 -10.49 4.01 1.25
CA ASN A 100 -11.60 4.04 0.30
C ASN A 100 -11.47 3.01 -0.83
N PHE A 101 -10.27 2.55 -1.15
CA PHE A 101 -10.07 1.48 -2.12
C PHE A 101 -10.32 0.07 -1.53
N LEU A 102 -9.83 -0.15 -0.31
CA LEU A 102 -9.92 -1.43 0.40
C LEU A 102 -11.33 -1.71 0.89
N LEU A 103 -12.04 -0.69 1.34
CA LEU A 103 -13.43 -0.75 1.78
C LEU A 103 -14.26 0.32 1.05
N PRO A 104 -14.55 0.13 -0.25
CA PRO A 104 -15.29 1.11 -1.01
C PRO A 104 -16.72 1.27 -0.45
N PRO A 105 -17.28 2.49 -0.46
CA PRO A 105 -18.70 2.68 -0.22
C PRO A 105 -19.53 1.82 -1.18
N ALA A 106 -20.70 1.37 -0.73
CA ALA A 106 -21.57 0.48 -1.52
C ALA A 106 -21.78 1.00 -2.95
N SER A 107 -21.61 0.11 -3.93
CA SER A 107 -21.77 0.38 -5.36
C SER A 107 -20.85 1.46 -5.95
N LYS A 108 -19.72 1.75 -5.30
CA LYS A 108 -18.66 2.60 -5.85
C LYS A 108 -17.39 1.78 -6.10
N PHE A 109 -16.68 2.15 -7.16
CA PHE A 109 -15.32 1.70 -7.45
C PHE A 109 -15.21 0.16 -7.49
N GLU A 110 -16.01 -0.48 -8.33
CA GLU A 110 -16.07 -1.95 -8.44
C GLU A 110 -14.76 -2.52 -9.00
N THR A 111 -14.12 -1.77 -9.89
CA THR A 111 -12.83 -2.11 -10.49
C THR A 111 -11.72 -1.18 -10.03
N LEU A 112 -10.46 -1.58 -10.31
CA LEU A 112 -9.31 -0.69 -10.12
C LEU A 112 -9.39 0.53 -11.04
N ASP A 113 -9.82 0.34 -12.29
CA ASP A 113 -9.95 1.41 -13.27
C ASP A 113 -10.98 2.45 -12.83
N ASP A 114 -12.13 2.02 -12.28
CA ASP A 114 -13.16 2.92 -11.74
C ASP A 114 -12.60 3.83 -10.63
N TYR A 115 -11.74 3.26 -9.76
CA TYR A 115 -11.13 4.03 -8.68
C TYR A 115 -10.05 4.99 -9.18
N ILE A 116 -9.24 4.55 -10.15
CA ILE A 116 -8.24 5.41 -10.81
C ILE A 116 -8.91 6.57 -11.53
N GLU A 117 -9.99 6.31 -12.28
CA GLU A 117 -10.77 7.33 -12.97
C GLU A 117 -11.33 8.35 -11.97
N HIS A 118 -11.89 7.88 -10.85
CA HIS A 118 -12.36 8.75 -9.78
C HIS A 118 -11.26 9.65 -9.20
N LEU A 119 -10.06 9.11 -8.98
CA LEU A 119 -8.94 9.89 -8.43
C LEU A 119 -8.35 10.89 -9.42
N THR A 120 -8.36 10.56 -10.71
CA THR A 120 -7.68 11.35 -11.76
C THR A 120 -8.59 12.33 -12.48
N THR A 121 -9.91 12.23 -12.30
CA THR A 121 -10.92 13.10 -12.91
C THR A 121 -11.32 14.24 -11.96
N PRO A 122 -11.18 15.51 -12.37
CA PRO A 122 -11.64 16.64 -11.55
C PRO A 122 -13.17 16.66 -11.37
N PRO A 123 -13.68 17.11 -10.20
CA PRO A 123 -12.92 17.52 -9.02
C PRO A 123 -12.43 16.31 -8.21
N SER A 124 -11.10 16.22 -8.05
CA SER A 124 -10.45 15.23 -7.19
C SER A 124 -10.10 15.85 -5.83
N GLY A 125 -9.91 15.02 -4.81
CA GLY A 125 -9.43 15.50 -3.50
C GLY A 125 -8.06 16.17 -3.61
N VAL A 126 -7.80 17.14 -2.71
CA VAL A 126 -6.50 17.82 -2.61
C VAL A 126 -5.72 17.23 -1.44
N TYR A 127 -4.60 16.58 -1.73
CA TYR A 127 -3.79 15.83 -0.75
C TYR A 127 -2.38 16.41 -0.64
N ALA A 128 -1.76 16.20 0.53
CA ALA A 128 -0.31 16.21 0.66
C ALA A 128 0.35 15.23 -0.33
N GLY A 129 1.65 15.37 -0.60
CA GLY A 129 2.38 14.52 -1.52
C GLY A 129 2.32 13.04 -1.15
N PHE A 130 2.03 12.15 -2.10
CA PHE A 130 1.94 10.71 -1.89
C PHE A 130 2.40 9.88 -3.10
N ASN A 131 2.82 8.64 -2.82
CA ASN A 131 2.82 7.55 -3.79
C ASN A 131 1.88 6.46 -3.29
N LEU A 132 1.11 5.88 -4.20
CA LEU A 132 0.12 4.86 -3.93
C LEU A 132 0.28 3.72 -4.93
N LEU A 133 0.30 2.49 -4.44
CA LEU A 133 0.23 1.28 -5.26
C LEU A 133 -1.08 0.58 -4.96
N LEU A 134 -1.90 0.41 -5.99
CA LEU A 134 -3.16 -0.29 -5.89
C LEU A 134 -3.11 -1.54 -6.76
N ALA A 135 -3.57 -2.65 -6.20
CA ALA A 135 -3.68 -3.90 -6.93
C ALA A 135 -5.06 -4.54 -6.71
N SER A 136 -5.63 -5.11 -7.77
CA SER A 136 -6.83 -5.92 -7.71
C SER A 136 -6.65 -7.21 -8.51
N PRO A 137 -7.22 -8.35 -8.09
CA PRO A 137 -7.24 -9.55 -8.90
C PRO A 137 -7.85 -9.30 -10.30
N SER A 138 -7.19 -9.79 -11.33
CA SER A 138 -7.66 -9.71 -12.72
C SER A 138 -8.90 -10.60 -12.95
N LYS A 139 -9.67 -10.29 -13.99
CA LYS A 139 -10.75 -11.17 -14.47
C LYS A 139 -10.15 -12.53 -14.86
N GLY A 140 -10.33 -13.54 -14.00
CA GLY A 140 -9.65 -14.84 -14.11
C GLY A 140 -9.16 -15.43 -12.78
N GLY A 141 -9.17 -14.63 -11.70
CA GLY A 141 -8.87 -15.08 -10.34
C GLY A 141 -7.66 -14.38 -9.71
N ILE A 142 -7.28 -14.81 -8.51
CA ILE A 142 -6.22 -14.18 -7.68
C ILE A 142 -4.81 -14.39 -8.25
N GLN A 143 -4.64 -15.33 -9.19
CA GLN A 143 -3.33 -15.68 -9.77
C GLN A 143 -2.66 -14.54 -10.55
N ARG A 144 -3.41 -13.51 -10.96
CA ARG A 144 -2.86 -12.32 -11.62
C ARG A 144 -3.51 -11.06 -11.07
N PHE A 145 -2.70 -10.04 -10.90
CA PHE A 145 -3.15 -8.73 -10.45
C PHE A 145 -3.04 -7.67 -11.55
N GLN A 146 -4.10 -6.88 -11.70
CA GLN A 146 -4.01 -5.55 -12.28
C GLN A 146 -3.40 -4.64 -11.21
N VAL A 147 -2.34 -3.92 -11.58
CA VAL A 147 -1.59 -3.08 -10.63
C VAL A 147 -1.33 -1.71 -11.23
N ALA A 148 -1.55 -0.66 -10.44
CA ALA A 148 -1.30 0.71 -10.83
C ALA A 148 -0.49 1.45 -9.75
N ARG A 149 0.46 2.26 -10.20
CA ARG A 149 1.09 3.32 -9.38
C ARG A 149 0.36 4.62 -9.62
N ILE A 150 0.02 5.30 -8.54
CA ILE A 150 -0.68 6.58 -8.51
C ILE A 150 0.14 7.56 -7.66
N THR A 151 0.26 8.80 -8.10
CA THR A 151 0.93 9.87 -7.36
C THR A 151 0.35 11.23 -7.73
N ASN A 152 0.47 12.20 -6.83
CA ASN A 152 0.27 13.62 -7.13
C ASN A 152 1.60 14.38 -7.37
N SER A 153 2.74 13.68 -7.34
CA SER A 153 4.09 14.23 -7.49
C SER A 153 4.47 15.35 -6.50
N GLY A 154 3.69 15.51 -5.42
CA GLY A 154 3.85 16.57 -4.44
C GLY A 154 2.50 17.14 -3.99
N GLY A 155 2.49 17.77 -2.81
CA GLY A 155 1.30 18.32 -2.20
C GLY A 155 0.53 19.27 -3.13
N GLY A 156 -0.76 18.99 -3.33
CA GLY A 156 -1.65 19.76 -4.19
C GLY A 156 -1.45 19.55 -5.70
N GLY A 157 -0.53 18.67 -6.10
CA GLY A 157 -0.31 18.33 -7.50
C GLY A 157 -1.47 17.52 -8.12
N ARG A 158 -1.46 17.43 -9.45
CA ARG A 158 -2.44 16.64 -10.20
C ARG A 158 -2.21 15.15 -9.95
N ILE A 159 -3.25 14.42 -9.58
CA ILE A 159 -3.19 12.97 -9.45
C ILE A 159 -3.04 12.34 -10.84
N THR A 160 -2.03 11.49 -10.98
CA THR A 160 -1.73 10.71 -12.19
C THR A 160 -1.61 9.24 -11.82
N ALA A 161 -1.89 8.35 -12.78
CA ALA A 161 -1.78 6.91 -12.60
C ALA A 161 -1.13 6.27 -13.83
N ARG A 162 -0.38 5.19 -13.60
CA ARG A 162 0.25 4.37 -14.64
C ARG A 162 0.28 2.90 -14.21
N PRO A 163 0.29 1.94 -15.15
CA PRO A 163 0.60 0.56 -14.81
C PRO A 163 2.04 0.44 -14.29
N LEU A 164 2.32 -0.66 -13.59
CA LEU A 164 3.69 -1.08 -13.34
C LEU A 164 4.39 -1.47 -14.64
N ARG A 165 5.66 -1.12 -14.76
CA ARG A 165 6.56 -1.65 -15.79
C ARG A 165 6.94 -3.09 -15.45
N ASP A 166 7.37 -3.87 -16.45
CA ASP A 166 7.75 -5.27 -16.26
C ASP A 166 8.86 -5.45 -15.20
N ASP A 167 9.85 -4.54 -15.16
CA ASP A 167 10.91 -4.55 -14.15
C ASP A 167 10.38 -4.30 -12.72
N GLU A 168 9.34 -3.47 -12.59
CA GLU A 168 8.70 -3.19 -11.31
C GLU A 168 7.74 -4.31 -10.88
N ARG A 169 7.16 -5.04 -11.84
CA ARG A 169 6.33 -6.21 -11.52
C ARG A 169 7.18 -7.37 -11.02
N ALA A 170 8.36 -7.57 -11.60
CA ALA A 170 9.31 -8.58 -11.16
C ALA A 170 9.95 -8.22 -9.81
N PHE A 171 10.55 -7.04 -9.70
CA PHE A 171 11.25 -6.60 -8.49
C PHE A 171 11.03 -5.10 -8.26
N GLY A 172 9.89 -4.76 -7.68
CA GLY A 172 9.46 -3.39 -7.47
C GLY A 172 9.76 -2.85 -6.08
N GLY A 173 9.84 -1.53 -5.99
CA GLY A 173 9.96 -0.83 -4.72
C GLY A 173 9.38 0.58 -4.76
N MET A 174 8.97 1.08 -3.60
CA MET A 174 8.53 2.47 -3.38
C MET A 174 9.14 3.03 -2.09
N SER A 175 9.23 4.35 -2.00
CA SER A 175 9.67 5.06 -0.79
C SER A 175 9.01 6.43 -0.69
N ASN A 176 9.49 7.25 0.24
CA ASN A 176 9.11 8.65 0.35
C ASN A 176 9.60 9.56 -0.80
N GLY A 177 10.36 9.04 -1.77
CA GLY A 177 10.74 9.78 -2.98
C GLY A 177 9.57 9.98 -3.95
N VAL A 178 9.68 10.93 -4.88
CA VAL A 178 8.67 11.15 -5.92
C VAL A 178 8.82 10.08 -7.01
N ASP A 179 7.77 9.29 -7.27
CA ASP A 179 7.78 8.29 -8.35
C ASP A 179 8.17 8.92 -9.71
N GLY A 180 8.98 8.20 -10.48
CA GLY A 180 9.37 8.61 -11.84
C GLY A 180 10.36 9.77 -11.95
N THR A 181 10.90 10.28 -10.84
CA THR A 181 11.93 11.34 -10.87
C THR A 181 13.32 10.71 -11.08
N PRO A 182 14.08 11.06 -12.14
CA PRO A 182 15.45 10.58 -12.33
C PRO A 182 16.33 10.94 -11.13
N GLY A 183 17.03 9.96 -10.55
CA GLY A 183 17.82 10.14 -9.32
C GLY A 183 16.99 10.32 -8.04
N GLY A 184 15.67 10.21 -8.12
CA GLY A 184 14.75 10.23 -6.96
C GLY A 184 14.54 8.86 -6.32
N GLU A 185 15.09 7.79 -6.90
CA GLU A 185 15.12 6.46 -6.27
C GLU A 185 16.16 6.46 -5.14
N TRP A 186 15.68 6.26 -3.91
CA TRP A 186 16.53 6.26 -2.74
C TRP A 186 17.42 5.02 -2.72
N PRO A 187 18.68 5.10 -2.26
CA PRO A 187 19.59 3.94 -2.22
C PRO A 187 18.99 2.70 -1.56
N LYS A 188 18.22 2.89 -0.47
CA LYS A 188 17.53 1.81 0.23
C LYS A 188 16.51 1.06 -0.63
N VAL A 189 15.87 1.73 -1.60
CA VAL A 189 14.97 1.08 -2.57
C VAL A 189 15.74 0.26 -3.58
N ILE A 190 16.86 0.81 -4.09
CA ILE A 190 17.72 0.11 -5.04
C ILE A 190 18.28 -1.17 -4.39
N GLU A 191 18.92 -1.03 -3.22
CA GLU A 191 19.42 -2.16 -2.44
C GLU A 191 18.30 -3.12 -2.03
N GLY A 192 17.14 -2.60 -1.65
CA GLY A 192 15.98 -3.39 -1.28
C GLY A 192 15.47 -4.26 -2.44
N ARG A 193 15.44 -3.74 -3.66
CA ARG A 193 15.07 -4.50 -4.87
C ARG A 193 16.08 -5.61 -5.18
N GLU A 194 17.38 -5.33 -5.02
CA GLU A 194 18.42 -6.35 -5.16
C GLU A 194 18.32 -7.45 -4.10
N ARG A 195 18.01 -7.07 -2.84
CA ARG A 195 17.76 -8.03 -1.76
C ARG A 195 16.52 -8.86 -2.05
N LEU A 196 15.42 -8.23 -2.49
CA LEU A 196 14.19 -8.92 -2.89
C LEU A 196 14.49 -9.98 -3.96
N GLN A 197 15.20 -9.60 -5.03
CA GLN A 197 15.56 -10.54 -6.08
C GLN A 197 16.32 -11.75 -5.51
N LYS A 198 17.37 -11.51 -4.71
CA LYS A 198 18.15 -12.58 -4.08
C LYS A 198 17.29 -13.49 -3.21
N ILE A 199 16.36 -12.94 -2.44
CA ILE A 199 15.46 -13.71 -1.56
C ILE A 199 14.55 -14.60 -2.40
N LEU A 200 13.98 -14.08 -3.49
CA LEU A 200 13.06 -14.81 -4.36
C LEU A 200 13.77 -15.89 -5.21
N ASP A 201 15.08 -15.76 -5.43
CA ASP A 201 15.90 -16.77 -6.09
C ASP A 201 16.35 -17.90 -5.14
N MET A 202 16.16 -17.74 -3.83
CA MET A 202 16.49 -18.76 -2.84
C MET A 202 15.34 -19.77 -2.69
N ASP A 203 15.69 -21.05 -2.52
CA ASP A 203 14.74 -22.12 -2.19
C ASP A 203 14.44 -22.08 -0.68
N LEU A 204 13.66 -21.09 -0.26
CA LEU A 204 13.19 -20.91 1.11
C LEU A 204 11.77 -21.44 1.26
N ASP A 205 11.46 -22.00 2.42
CA ASP A 205 10.08 -22.22 2.83
C ASP A 205 9.39 -20.87 3.17
N GLU A 206 8.08 -20.92 3.42
CA GLU A 206 7.28 -19.72 3.70
C GLU A 206 7.83 -18.92 4.90
N GLU A 207 8.21 -19.61 5.97
CA GLU A 207 8.72 -18.96 7.19
C GLU A 207 10.08 -18.29 6.94
N GLY A 208 11.01 -18.99 6.28
CA GLY A 208 12.30 -18.46 5.89
C GLY A 208 12.17 -17.26 4.95
N MET A 209 11.24 -17.33 4.00
CA MET A 209 10.95 -16.22 3.09
C MET A 209 10.39 -15.00 3.84
N VAL A 210 9.44 -15.19 4.75
CA VAL A 210 8.90 -14.10 5.58
C VAL A 210 10.01 -13.44 6.41
N GLN A 211 10.86 -14.22 7.07
CA GLN A 211 11.96 -13.69 7.88
C GLN A 211 12.98 -12.92 7.03
N ALA A 212 13.32 -13.45 5.85
CA ALA A 212 14.23 -12.79 4.92
C ALA A 212 13.63 -11.47 4.40
N MET A 213 12.34 -11.44 4.09
CA MET A 213 11.62 -10.23 3.67
C MET A 213 11.59 -9.18 4.77
N PHE A 214 11.43 -9.56 6.05
CA PHE A 214 11.54 -8.63 7.17
C PHE A 214 12.96 -8.04 7.29
N ASN A 215 13.99 -8.87 7.13
CA ASN A 215 15.38 -8.41 7.17
C ASN A 215 15.72 -7.47 6.00
N ALA A 216 15.06 -7.64 4.84
CA ALA A 216 15.24 -6.77 3.69
C ALA A 216 14.75 -5.33 3.93
N LEU A 217 13.83 -5.12 4.88
CA LEU A 217 13.32 -3.80 5.28
C LEU A 217 14.25 -3.03 6.24
N GLY A 218 15.24 -3.72 6.83
CA GLY A 218 16.28 -3.18 7.71
C GLY A 218 17.27 -2.29 6.98
#